data_AF-A0A1V3XND4-F1
#
_entry.id   AF-A0A1V3XND4-F1
#
_cell.length_a   1.000
_cell.length_b   1.000
_cell.length_c   1.000
_cell.angle_alpha   90.00
_cell.angle_beta   90.00
_cell.angle_gamma   90.00
#
_symmetry.space_group_name_H-M   'P 1'
#
loop_
_entity.id
_entity.type
_entity.pdbx_description
1 polymer ?
#
loop_
_entity_poly.entity_id
_entity_poly.type
_entity_poly.pdbx_seq_one_letter_code
_entity_poly.pdbx_strand_id
1 'polypeptide(L)'
;MTDTSFIESEERQALRKAVAEWVSNYGHEYYLKKARAHQHTTELWAEAGKLGFIGVNLPEEYGGGGAGMYELSLVMEEMAAAGSALLLMVVSPAINGTIIAKFGTDEQKQRWLPGIADGSLTMAFAITEPDAGSNSHKITTTARRDGSDWILKGQKVYISGIDQAQAVLVVGRTEEAKTGKLRPALFVVPTDAPGFTYTPIEMELISPERQFQVFLDDVRLPADALVGAQDAAIAQLFAGLNPSASWERPAPSAWGGSRWARPSTTSRRVRCGPPRSARIRGWRIRWRSATLRLNWPS
;
A
#
# COMPACT_ATOMS: atom_id res chain seq x y z
N MET A 1 33.09 -4.49 -1.62
CA MET A 1 33.05 -3.07 -1.23
C MET A 1 31.59 -2.70 -1.04
N THR A 2 31.15 -2.52 0.21
CA THR A 2 29.79 -2.04 0.48
C THR A 2 29.78 -0.57 0.09
N ASP A 3 29.11 -0.26 -1.02
CA ASP A 3 28.90 1.13 -1.42
C ASP A 3 28.16 1.84 -0.29
N THR A 4 28.87 2.76 0.37
CA THR A 4 28.38 3.54 1.53
C THR A 4 28.00 4.96 1.09
N SER A 5 27.85 5.15 -0.23
CA SER A 5 27.39 6.39 -0.83
C SER A 5 25.92 6.64 -0.47
N PHE A 6 25.63 7.80 0.11
CA PHE A 6 24.26 8.33 0.24
C PHE A 6 23.70 8.88 -1.08
N ILE A 7 24.44 8.76 -2.19
CA ILE A 7 24.05 9.25 -3.51
C ILE A 7 23.22 8.17 -4.20
N GLU A 8 22.00 8.53 -4.60
CA GLU A 8 21.09 7.66 -5.34
C GLU A 8 21.69 7.29 -6.71
N SER A 9 21.61 6.01 -7.09
CA SER A 9 22.16 5.52 -8.36
C SER A 9 21.46 6.13 -9.58
N GLU A 10 22.15 6.17 -10.72
CA GLU A 10 21.59 6.68 -11.97
C GLU A 10 20.33 5.92 -12.40
N GLU A 11 20.29 4.60 -12.18
CA GLU A 11 19.11 3.76 -12.46
C GLU A 11 17.89 4.17 -11.63
N ARG A 12 18.09 4.47 -10.35
CA ARG A 12 17.02 4.91 -9.45
C ARG A 12 16.53 6.31 -9.80
N GLN A 13 17.44 7.21 -10.16
CA GLN A 13 17.08 8.53 -10.67
C GLN A 13 16.28 8.45 -11.97
N ALA A 14 16.68 7.55 -12.88
CA ALA A 14 15.96 7.29 -14.13
C ALA A 14 14.56 6.71 -13.87
N LEU A 15 14.43 5.76 -12.94
CA LEU A 15 13.14 5.20 -12.53
C LEU A 15 12.22 6.29 -11.99
N ARG A 16 12.69 7.12 -11.04
CA ARG A 16 11.90 8.24 -10.51
C ARG A 16 11.44 9.19 -11.59
N LYS A 17 12.35 9.56 -12.51
CA LYS A 17 12.03 10.45 -13.63
C LYS A 17 10.96 9.84 -14.53
N ALA A 18 11.09 8.57 -14.90
CA ALA A 18 10.11 7.88 -15.73
C ALA A 18 8.73 7.81 -15.08
N VAL A 19 8.67 7.47 -13.78
CA VAL A 19 7.41 7.43 -13.03
C VAL A 19 6.80 8.83 -12.92
N ALA A 20 7.59 9.85 -12.61
CA ALA A 20 7.14 11.24 -12.50
C ALA A 20 6.58 11.78 -13.83
N GLU A 21 7.26 11.51 -14.95
CA GLU A 21 6.80 11.88 -16.29
C GLU A 21 5.48 11.21 -16.63
N TRP A 22 5.36 9.90 -16.40
CA TRP A 22 4.14 9.15 -16.65
C TRP A 22 2.96 9.60 -15.76
N VAL A 23 3.16 9.64 -14.45
CA VAL A 23 2.08 9.97 -13.49
C VAL A 23 1.63 11.43 -13.60
N SER A 24 2.43 12.30 -14.23
CA SER A 24 2.01 13.68 -14.52
C SER A 24 0.74 13.76 -15.39
N ASN A 25 0.44 12.70 -16.16
CA ASN A 25 -0.82 12.55 -16.90
C ASN A 25 -2.02 12.30 -15.98
N TYR A 26 -1.78 11.85 -14.74
CA TYR A 26 -2.76 11.51 -13.73
C TYR A 26 -2.49 12.31 -12.44
N GLY A 27 -2.89 13.57 -12.44
CA GLY A 27 -2.73 14.43 -11.26
C GLY A 27 -3.79 14.21 -10.18
N HIS A 28 -3.60 14.89 -9.05
CA HIS A 28 -4.53 14.92 -7.92
C HIS A 28 -6.02 15.15 -8.28
N GLU A 29 -6.31 15.97 -9.28
CA GLU A 29 -7.70 16.22 -9.71
C GLU A 29 -8.37 14.98 -10.31
N TYR A 30 -7.63 14.18 -11.09
CA TYR A 30 -8.10 12.90 -11.60
C TYR A 30 -8.42 11.96 -10.43
N TYR A 31 -7.49 11.82 -9.49
CA TYR A 31 -7.64 10.96 -8.32
C TYR A 31 -8.87 11.35 -7.47
N LEU A 32 -9.02 12.63 -7.14
CA LEU A 32 -10.18 13.12 -6.39
C LEU A 32 -11.49 12.96 -7.15
N LYS A 33 -11.49 13.14 -8.48
CA LYS A 33 -12.70 12.94 -9.30
C LYS A 33 -13.15 11.48 -9.23
N LYS A 34 -12.22 10.53 -9.37
CA LYS A 34 -12.51 9.09 -9.24
C LYS A 34 -13.03 8.78 -7.83
N ALA A 35 -12.34 9.26 -6.79
CA ALA A 35 -12.71 9.04 -5.40
C ALA A 35 -14.13 9.54 -5.07
N ARG A 36 -14.46 10.78 -5.46
CA ARG A 36 -15.79 11.39 -5.22
C ARG A 36 -16.91 10.74 -6.03
N ALA A 37 -16.58 10.14 -7.16
CA ALA A 37 -17.54 9.40 -7.99
C ALA A 37 -17.70 7.93 -7.57
N HIS A 38 -17.03 7.50 -6.49
CA HIS A 38 -16.93 6.09 -6.09
C HIS A 38 -16.43 5.18 -7.24
N GLN A 39 -15.49 5.70 -8.04
CA GLN A 39 -14.87 4.99 -9.15
C GLN A 39 -13.43 4.62 -8.82
N HIS A 40 -12.95 3.56 -9.46
CA HIS A 40 -11.56 3.13 -9.38
C HIS A 40 -10.66 3.86 -10.38
N THR A 41 -9.36 3.86 -10.08
CA THR A 41 -8.29 4.39 -10.94
C THR A 41 -7.80 3.32 -11.94
N THR A 42 -8.74 2.64 -12.60
CA THR A 42 -8.47 1.49 -13.48
C THR A 42 -7.52 1.85 -14.63
N GLU A 43 -7.63 3.06 -15.19
CA GLU A 43 -6.78 3.48 -16.31
C GLU A 43 -5.33 3.69 -15.84
N LEU A 44 -5.16 4.37 -14.70
CA LEU A 44 -3.86 4.56 -14.05
C LEU A 44 -3.23 3.20 -13.68
N TRP A 45 -3.98 2.27 -13.11
CA TRP A 45 -3.50 0.93 -12.77
C TRP A 45 -3.05 0.16 -14.02
N ALA A 46 -3.89 0.10 -15.05
CA ALA A 46 -3.59 -0.63 -16.28
C ALA A 46 -2.36 -0.08 -17.00
N GLU A 47 -2.14 1.24 -16.99
CA GLU A 47 -0.94 1.84 -17.58
C GLU A 47 0.30 1.59 -16.74
N ALA A 48 0.20 1.63 -15.41
CA ALA A 48 1.30 1.27 -14.51
C ALA A 48 1.79 -0.17 -14.76
N GLY A 49 0.85 -1.10 -15.00
CA GLY A 49 1.14 -2.49 -15.34
C GLY A 49 1.88 -2.63 -16.66
N LYS A 50 1.40 -1.97 -17.72
CA LYS A 50 2.06 -1.96 -19.05
C LYS A 50 3.47 -1.40 -19.02
N LEU A 51 3.74 -0.43 -18.14
CA LEU A 51 5.06 0.17 -17.95
C LEU A 51 5.97 -0.64 -17.02
N GLY A 52 5.47 -1.74 -16.44
CA GLY A 52 6.22 -2.61 -15.53
C GLY A 52 6.39 -2.04 -14.12
N PHE A 53 5.68 -0.96 -13.78
CA PHE A 53 5.80 -0.31 -12.47
C PHE A 53 5.14 -1.11 -11.35
N ILE A 54 4.10 -1.90 -11.65
CA ILE A 54 3.40 -2.73 -10.65
C ILE A 54 4.31 -3.85 -10.14
N GLY A 55 4.87 -4.64 -11.06
CA GLY A 55 5.72 -5.78 -10.76
C GLY A 55 7.20 -5.46 -10.53
N VAL A 56 7.59 -4.20 -10.34
CA VAL A 56 9.01 -3.79 -10.30
C VAL A 56 9.82 -4.52 -9.21
N ASN A 57 9.19 -4.91 -8.10
CA ASN A 57 9.83 -5.69 -7.02
C ASN A 57 9.79 -7.21 -7.22
N LEU A 58 9.00 -7.70 -8.17
CA LEU A 58 8.76 -9.14 -8.35
C LEU A 58 9.83 -9.77 -9.24
N PRO A 59 10.07 -11.09 -9.12
CA PRO A 59 11.13 -11.75 -9.89
C PRO A 59 10.87 -11.70 -11.41
N GLU A 60 11.93 -11.52 -12.19
CA GLU A 60 11.88 -11.46 -13.65
C GLU A 60 11.32 -12.74 -14.30
N GLU A 61 11.61 -13.91 -13.70
CA GLU A 61 11.10 -15.21 -14.17
C GLU A 61 9.56 -15.30 -14.18
N TYR A 62 8.88 -14.44 -13.43
CA TYR A 62 7.42 -14.31 -13.41
C TYR A 62 6.92 -13.02 -14.06
N GLY A 63 7.74 -12.35 -14.89
CA GLY A 63 7.36 -11.12 -15.58
C GLY A 63 7.47 -9.84 -14.74
N GLY A 64 8.11 -9.91 -13.57
CA GLY A 64 8.45 -8.74 -12.76
C GLY A 64 9.70 -8.01 -13.23
N GLY A 65 10.03 -6.90 -12.56
CA GLY A 65 11.20 -6.07 -12.87
C GLY A 65 12.48 -6.44 -12.13
N GLY A 66 12.43 -7.35 -11.15
CA GLY A 66 13.60 -7.84 -10.41
C GLY A 66 14.33 -6.84 -9.52
N ALA A 67 13.92 -5.56 -9.52
CA ALA A 67 14.69 -4.48 -8.91
C ALA A 67 14.61 -4.45 -7.38
N GLY A 68 13.47 -4.90 -6.83
CA GLY A 68 13.28 -5.09 -5.40
C GLY A 68 12.35 -4.07 -4.74
N MET A 69 12.25 -4.17 -3.40
CA MET A 69 11.28 -3.41 -2.61
C MET A 69 11.60 -1.91 -2.53
N TYR A 70 12.88 -1.56 -2.59
CA TYR A 70 13.29 -0.16 -2.54
C TYR A 70 12.81 0.58 -3.79
N GLU A 71 13.00 0.00 -4.96
CA GLU A 71 12.59 0.55 -6.25
C GLU A 71 11.06 0.67 -6.34
N LEU A 72 10.30 -0.31 -5.84
CA LEU A 72 8.85 -0.17 -5.67
C LEU A 72 8.47 1.02 -4.77
N SER A 73 9.23 1.27 -3.71
CA SER A 73 9.01 2.43 -2.84
C SER A 73 9.24 3.76 -3.56
N LEU A 74 10.20 3.83 -4.49
CA LEU A 74 10.44 5.02 -5.34
C LEU A 74 9.26 5.27 -6.27
N VAL A 75 8.75 4.21 -6.92
CA VAL A 75 7.55 4.29 -7.77
C VAL A 75 6.39 4.87 -6.97
N MET A 76 6.09 4.28 -5.80
CA MET A 76 4.97 4.74 -4.98
C MET A 76 5.17 6.16 -4.43
N GLU A 77 6.41 6.57 -4.13
CA GLU A 77 6.72 7.94 -3.71
C GLU A 77 6.40 8.98 -4.79
N GLU A 78 6.84 8.75 -6.03
CA GLU A 78 6.59 9.68 -7.13
C GLU A 78 5.09 9.76 -7.47
N MET A 79 4.38 8.63 -7.40
CA MET A 79 2.92 8.61 -7.56
C MET A 79 2.21 9.42 -6.47
N ALA A 80 2.64 9.28 -5.21
CA ALA A 80 2.13 10.07 -4.10
C ALA A 80 2.48 11.56 -4.25
N ALA A 81 3.67 11.88 -4.77
CA ALA A 81 4.09 13.27 -5.05
C ALA A 81 3.24 13.94 -6.14
N ALA A 82 2.69 13.18 -7.07
CA ALA A 82 1.72 13.67 -8.06
C ALA A 82 0.27 13.75 -7.53
N GLY A 83 0.02 13.21 -6.33
CA GLY A 83 -1.29 13.18 -5.69
C GLY A 83 -2.20 12.03 -6.15
N SER A 84 -1.62 10.96 -6.71
CA SER A 84 -2.31 9.78 -7.25
C SER A 84 -1.72 8.49 -6.68
N ALA A 85 -1.74 8.35 -5.35
CA ALA A 85 -1.19 7.17 -4.68
C ALA A 85 -2.13 5.96 -4.83
N LEU A 86 -1.61 4.84 -5.35
CA LEU A 86 -2.34 3.58 -5.49
C LEU A 86 -2.13 2.69 -4.26
N LEU A 87 -3.13 2.57 -3.40
CA LEU A 87 -3.02 1.73 -2.20
C LEU A 87 -2.79 0.26 -2.55
N LEU A 88 -3.39 -0.21 -3.65
CA LEU A 88 -3.28 -1.60 -4.11
C LEU A 88 -1.84 -2.00 -4.52
N MET A 89 -0.94 -1.04 -4.79
CA MET A 89 0.49 -1.33 -4.99
C MET A 89 1.14 -1.90 -3.73
N VAL A 90 0.73 -1.40 -2.56
CA VAL A 90 1.21 -1.93 -1.29
C VAL A 90 0.63 -3.33 -1.08
N VAL A 91 -0.67 -3.49 -1.26
CA VAL A 91 -1.37 -4.72 -0.92
C VAL A 91 -1.03 -5.87 -1.87
N SER A 92 -1.06 -5.62 -3.18
CA SER A 92 -0.94 -6.68 -4.19
C SER A 92 0.53 -7.05 -4.45
N PRO A 93 1.36 -6.27 -5.19
CA PRO A 93 2.73 -6.68 -5.48
C PRO A 93 3.67 -6.60 -4.26
N ALA A 94 3.52 -5.61 -3.36
CA ALA A 94 4.44 -5.49 -2.22
C ALA A 94 4.23 -6.58 -1.16
N ILE A 95 2.99 -6.79 -0.71
CA ILE A 95 2.68 -7.79 0.33
C ILE A 95 2.46 -9.16 -0.31
N ASN A 96 1.39 -9.33 -1.09
CA ASN A 96 0.97 -10.65 -1.59
C ASN A 96 1.99 -11.25 -2.56
N GLY A 97 2.47 -10.44 -3.52
CA GLY A 97 3.50 -10.86 -4.47
C GLY A 97 4.79 -11.30 -3.78
N THR A 98 5.27 -10.55 -2.78
CA THR A 98 6.47 -10.93 -2.01
C THR A 98 6.26 -12.21 -1.19
N ILE A 99 5.10 -12.41 -0.57
CA ILE A 99 4.80 -13.63 0.18
C ILE A 99 4.80 -14.84 -0.76
N ILE A 100 4.10 -14.76 -1.89
CA ILE A 100 3.99 -15.86 -2.85
C ILE A 100 5.37 -16.15 -3.47
N ALA A 101 6.13 -15.13 -3.86
CA ALA A 101 7.46 -15.31 -4.42
C ALA A 101 8.43 -16.03 -3.46
N LYS A 102 8.34 -15.73 -2.16
CA LYS A 102 9.25 -16.31 -1.16
C LYS A 102 8.81 -17.67 -0.63
N PHE A 103 7.50 -17.88 -0.46
CA PHE A 103 6.98 -19.02 0.30
C PHE A 103 5.95 -19.86 -0.45
N GLY A 104 5.42 -19.37 -1.59
CA GLY A 104 4.50 -20.15 -2.39
C GLY A 104 5.16 -21.40 -2.96
N THR A 105 4.34 -22.41 -3.30
CA THR A 105 4.80 -23.53 -4.13
C THR A 105 5.09 -23.03 -5.55
N ASP A 106 5.79 -23.82 -6.36
CA ASP A 106 6.09 -23.43 -7.73
C ASP A 106 4.81 -23.24 -8.55
N GLU A 107 3.78 -24.05 -8.32
CA GLU A 107 2.46 -23.89 -8.94
C GLU A 107 1.78 -22.58 -8.51
N GLN A 108 1.87 -22.21 -7.24
CA GLN A 108 1.33 -20.93 -6.75
C GLN A 108 2.06 -19.73 -7.36
N LYS A 109 3.39 -19.80 -7.45
CA LYS A 109 4.19 -18.74 -8.07
C LYS A 109 3.82 -18.55 -9.54
N GLN A 110 3.77 -19.64 -10.31
CA GLN A 110 3.39 -19.62 -11.73
C GLN A 110 1.95 -19.13 -11.95
N ARG A 111 1.04 -19.49 -11.04
CA ARG A 111 -0.37 -19.09 -11.14
C ARG A 111 -0.61 -17.61 -10.85
N TRP A 112 0.04 -17.05 -9.83
CA TRP A 112 -0.33 -15.74 -9.28
C TRP A 112 0.64 -14.62 -9.64
N LEU A 113 1.95 -14.88 -9.67
CA LEU A 113 2.95 -13.81 -9.82
C LEU A 113 2.89 -13.10 -11.17
N PRO A 114 2.69 -13.78 -12.32
CA PRO A 114 2.60 -13.08 -13.61
C PRO A 114 1.47 -12.06 -13.66
N GLY A 115 0.27 -12.44 -13.20
CA GLY A 115 -0.88 -11.53 -13.18
C GLY A 115 -0.75 -10.39 -12.17
N ILE A 116 -0.05 -10.61 -11.05
CA ILE A 116 0.27 -9.54 -10.09
C ILE A 116 1.31 -8.59 -10.69
N ALA A 117 2.30 -9.11 -11.42
CA ALA A 117 3.40 -8.32 -11.98
C ALA A 117 2.94 -7.37 -13.08
N ASP A 118 2.07 -7.83 -13.98
CA ASP A 118 1.52 -7.01 -15.07
C ASP A 118 0.25 -6.23 -14.67
N GLY A 119 -0.30 -6.49 -13.47
CA GLY A 119 -1.48 -5.84 -12.94
C GLY A 119 -2.81 -6.32 -13.52
N SER A 120 -2.82 -7.37 -14.35
CA SER A 120 -4.05 -8.01 -14.84
C SER A 120 -4.83 -8.71 -13.71
N LEU A 121 -4.14 -9.02 -12.62
CA LEU A 121 -4.70 -9.59 -11.40
C LEU A 121 -4.28 -8.77 -10.17
N THR A 122 -5.23 -8.54 -9.27
CA THR A 122 -5.02 -7.91 -7.98
C THR A 122 -5.40 -8.85 -6.87
N MET A 123 -4.58 -8.90 -5.81
CA MET A 123 -4.90 -9.59 -4.57
C MET A 123 -5.07 -8.61 -3.42
N ALA A 124 -6.10 -8.81 -2.60
CA ALA A 124 -6.24 -8.14 -1.30
C ALA A 124 -5.53 -8.94 -0.19
N PHE A 125 -5.30 -8.33 0.96
CA PHE A 125 -4.67 -8.99 2.12
C PHE A 125 -5.57 -8.83 3.35
N ALA A 126 -5.87 -9.93 4.03
CA ALA A 126 -6.84 -9.94 5.13
C ALA A 126 -6.30 -10.56 6.41
N ILE A 127 -5.91 -9.69 7.34
CA ILE A 127 -5.40 -10.06 8.66
C ILE A 127 -6.33 -9.61 9.79
N THR A 128 -6.67 -8.33 9.80
CA THR A 128 -7.38 -7.64 10.89
C THR A 128 -8.78 -8.21 11.09
N GLU A 129 -9.14 -8.43 12.36
CA GLU A 129 -10.47 -8.86 12.81
C GLU A 129 -11.10 -7.82 13.72
N PRO A 130 -12.44 -7.79 13.88
CA PRO A 130 -13.12 -6.85 14.78
C PRO A 130 -12.52 -6.79 16.18
N ASP A 131 -12.15 -7.94 16.74
CA ASP A 131 -11.58 -8.07 18.08
C ASP A 131 -10.05 -8.25 18.10
N ALA A 132 -9.39 -8.23 16.93
CA ALA A 132 -7.95 -8.43 16.79
C ALA A 132 -7.32 -7.58 15.68
N GLY A 133 -6.86 -6.38 16.04
CA GLY A 133 -6.02 -5.50 15.22
C GLY A 133 -4.54 -5.57 15.61
N SER A 134 -4.10 -4.68 16.50
CA SER A 134 -2.70 -4.66 17.00
C SER A 134 -2.28 -5.95 17.73
N ASN A 135 -3.25 -6.74 18.20
CA ASN A 135 -3.06 -8.07 18.77
C ASN A 135 -3.38 -9.18 17.76
N SER A 136 -2.83 -9.10 16.55
CA SER A 136 -3.09 -10.04 15.44
C SER A 136 -2.73 -11.51 15.73
N HIS A 137 -2.02 -11.80 16.81
CA HIS A 137 -1.79 -13.17 17.29
C HIS A 137 -3.04 -13.83 17.90
N LYS A 138 -4.07 -13.06 18.26
CA LYS A 138 -5.33 -13.54 18.86
C LYS A 138 -6.47 -13.69 17.86
N ILE A 139 -6.16 -13.71 16.56
CA ILE A 139 -7.18 -13.94 15.54
C ILE A 139 -7.97 -15.24 15.79
N THR A 140 -9.23 -15.21 15.40
CA THR A 140 -10.27 -16.19 15.63
C THR A 140 -10.71 -16.86 14.34
N THR A 141 -10.35 -16.31 13.17
CA THR A 141 -10.55 -17.00 11.90
C THR A 141 -9.82 -18.34 11.92
N THR A 142 -10.56 -19.42 11.68
CA THR A 142 -10.04 -20.78 11.70
C THR A 142 -10.14 -21.42 10.32
N ALA A 143 -9.26 -22.38 10.09
CA ALA A 143 -9.25 -23.25 8.94
C ALA A 143 -9.08 -24.69 9.44
N ARG A 144 -10.01 -25.56 9.09
CA ARG A 144 -9.97 -26.99 9.43
C ARG A 144 -9.89 -27.85 8.18
N ARG A 145 -9.30 -29.04 8.29
CA ARG A 145 -9.31 -30.02 7.20
C ARG A 145 -10.68 -30.67 7.07
N ASP A 146 -11.10 -30.94 5.84
CA ASP A 146 -12.22 -31.81 5.48
C ASP A 146 -11.81 -32.65 4.26
N GLY A 147 -11.30 -33.86 4.53
CA GLY A 147 -10.61 -34.66 3.51
C GLY A 147 -9.31 -33.98 3.04
N SER A 148 -9.19 -33.77 1.73
CA SER A 148 -8.10 -32.99 1.13
C SER A 148 -8.27 -31.48 1.30
N ASP A 149 -9.50 -31.02 1.51
CA ASP A 149 -9.88 -29.63 1.42
C ASP A 149 -9.70 -28.91 2.76
N TRP A 150 -9.76 -27.58 2.69
CA TRP A 150 -9.83 -26.68 3.83
C TRP A 150 -11.20 -26.05 3.92
N ILE A 151 -11.72 -25.92 5.14
CA ILE A 151 -12.94 -25.16 5.43
C ILE A 151 -12.55 -23.97 6.30
N LEU A 152 -12.72 -22.76 5.77
CA LEU A 152 -12.39 -21.51 6.43
C LEU A 152 -13.63 -20.86 7.03
N LYS A 153 -13.52 -20.42 8.28
CA LYS A 153 -14.60 -19.73 9.00
C LYS A 153 -14.07 -18.57 9.82
N GLY A 154 -14.68 -17.40 9.70
CA GLY A 154 -14.29 -16.22 10.44
C GLY A 154 -14.76 -14.90 9.84
N GLN A 155 -14.18 -13.81 10.32
CA GLN A 155 -14.54 -12.47 9.91
C GLN A 155 -13.30 -11.59 9.89
N LYS A 156 -13.20 -10.72 8.88
CA LYS A 156 -12.14 -9.73 8.72
C LYS A 156 -12.72 -8.34 8.57
N VAL A 157 -11.94 -7.31 8.89
CA VAL A 157 -12.38 -5.91 8.86
C VAL A 157 -11.25 -5.01 8.37
N TYR A 158 -11.60 -3.88 7.74
CA TYR A 158 -10.68 -2.95 7.10
C TYR A 158 -9.83 -3.60 5.99
N ILE A 159 -10.47 -4.45 5.19
CA ILE A 159 -9.83 -5.09 4.04
C ILE A 159 -9.94 -4.15 2.84
N SER A 160 -8.79 -3.69 2.36
CA SER A 160 -8.72 -2.68 1.30
C SER A 160 -8.87 -3.28 -0.09
N GLY A 161 -9.70 -2.67 -0.93
CA GLY A 161 -9.75 -2.93 -2.38
C GLY A 161 -10.24 -4.33 -2.77
N ILE A 162 -11.08 -4.96 -1.93
CA ILE A 162 -11.59 -6.31 -2.20
C ILE A 162 -12.52 -6.37 -3.42
N ASP A 163 -13.19 -5.25 -3.74
CA ASP A 163 -14.09 -5.08 -4.88
C ASP A 163 -13.36 -5.06 -6.22
N GLN A 164 -12.03 -4.94 -6.20
CA GLN A 164 -11.16 -4.98 -7.38
C GLN A 164 -10.30 -6.24 -7.44
N ALA A 165 -10.25 -7.03 -6.36
CA ALA A 165 -9.37 -8.17 -6.23
C ALA A 165 -10.03 -9.47 -6.72
N GLN A 166 -9.24 -10.31 -7.40
CA GLN A 166 -9.68 -11.65 -7.84
C GLN A 166 -9.49 -12.69 -6.72
N ALA A 167 -8.58 -12.41 -5.78
CA ALA A 167 -8.36 -13.27 -4.63
C ALA A 167 -7.90 -12.45 -3.41
N VAL A 168 -8.03 -13.05 -2.25
CA VAL A 168 -7.61 -12.47 -0.97
C VAL A 168 -6.68 -13.44 -0.29
N LEU A 169 -5.53 -12.94 0.15
CA LEU A 169 -4.64 -13.70 1.01
C LEU A 169 -5.11 -13.52 2.46
N VAL A 170 -5.79 -14.55 2.99
CA VAL A 170 -6.43 -14.54 4.30
C VAL A 170 -5.54 -15.19 5.35
N VAL A 171 -5.31 -14.47 6.45
CA VAL A 171 -4.62 -14.99 7.63
C VAL A 171 -5.65 -15.66 8.54
N GLY A 172 -5.55 -16.97 8.71
CA GLY A 172 -6.36 -17.75 9.62
C GLY A 172 -5.50 -18.53 10.61
N ARG A 173 -6.14 -19.47 11.32
CA ARG A 173 -5.47 -20.41 12.20
C ARG A 173 -5.85 -21.83 11.87
N THR A 174 -4.86 -22.71 11.83
CA THR A 174 -5.04 -24.14 11.63
C THR A 174 -4.58 -24.91 12.85
N GLU A 175 -5.20 -26.05 13.11
CA GLU A 175 -4.74 -26.95 14.16
C GLU A 175 -3.48 -27.70 13.71
N GLU A 176 -2.44 -27.67 14.54
CA GLU A 176 -1.25 -28.48 14.32
C GLU A 176 -1.51 -29.93 14.75
N ALA A 177 -1.41 -30.87 13.80
CA ALA A 177 -1.69 -32.29 14.04
C ALA A 177 -0.91 -32.93 15.21
N LYS A 178 0.29 -32.44 15.51
CA LYS A 178 1.15 -33.00 16.58
C LYS A 178 0.81 -32.48 17.97
N THR A 179 0.28 -31.27 18.10
CA THR A 179 0.13 -30.58 19.40
C THR A 179 -1.30 -30.15 19.71
N GLY A 180 -2.19 -30.20 18.72
CA GLY A 180 -3.55 -29.64 18.82
C GLY A 180 -3.58 -28.11 18.96
N LYS A 181 -2.42 -27.43 18.88
CA LYS A 181 -2.36 -25.98 19.04
C LYS A 181 -2.72 -25.29 17.72
N LEU A 182 -3.53 -24.24 17.84
CA LEU A 182 -3.86 -23.38 16.71
C LEU A 182 -2.68 -22.48 16.33
N ARG A 183 -2.13 -22.67 15.13
CA ARG A 183 -1.05 -21.87 14.55
C ARG A 183 -1.55 -20.99 13.41
N PRO A 184 -0.95 -19.81 13.18
CA PRO A 184 -1.26 -19.00 12.00
C PRO A 184 -1.06 -19.79 10.71
N ALA A 185 -1.86 -19.49 9.69
CA ALA A 185 -1.75 -20.03 8.34
C ALA A 185 -2.28 -19.00 7.34
N LEU A 186 -1.74 -19.00 6.12
CA LEU A 186 -2.17 -18.11 5.04
C LEU A 186 -2.85 -18.90 3.93
N PHE A 187 -4.00 -18.43 3.49
CA PHE A 187 -4.80 -19.05 2.45
C PHE A 187 -5.08 -18.08 1.32
N VAL A 188 -4.94 -18.52 0.08
CA VAL A 188 -5.47 -17.81 -1.07
C VAL A 188 -6.94 -18.16 -1.21
N VAL A 189 -7.80 -17.16 -1.12
CA VAL A 189 -9.25 -17.31 -1.16
C VAL A 189 -9.79 -16.51 -2.35
N PRO A 190 -10.31 -17.15 -3.41
CA PRO A 190 -10.98 -16.44 -4.51
C PRO A 190 -12.14 -15.58 -3.98
N THR A 191 -12.31 -14.38 -4.52
CA THR A 191 -13.38 -13.46 -4.06
C THR A 191 -14.78 -13.90 -4.46
N ASP A 192 -14.89 -14.83 -5.42
CA ASP A 192 -16.12 -15.48 -5.88
C ASP A 192 -16.38 -16.84 -5.20
N ALA A 193 -15.55 -17.24 -4.23
CA ALA A 193 -15.70 -18.51 -3.54
C ALA A 193 -17.05 -18.58 -2.78
N PRO A 194 -17.79 -19.69 -2.86
CA PRO A 194 -19.02 -19.86 -2.07
C PRO A 194 -18.75 -19.70 -0.56
N GLY A 195 -19.59 -18.90 0.10
CA GLY A 195 -19.44 -18.57 1.52
C GLY A 195 -18.51 -17.37 1.80
N PHE A 196 -17.85 -16.83 0.77
CA PHE A 196 -17.08 -15.59 0.86
C PHE A 196 -17.98 -14.40 0.54
N THR A 197 -18.18 -13.51 1.51
CA THR A 197 -18.98 -12.29 1.30
C THR A 197 -18.29 -11.08 1.90
N TYR A 198 -18.59 -9.89 1.37
CA TYR A 198 -18.03 -8.65 1.88
C TYR A 198 -19.02 -7.50 1.79
N THR A 199 -18.89 -6.54 2.71
CA THR A 199 -19.72 -5.34 2.79
C THR A 199 -18.84 -4.11 2.90
N PRO A 200 -19.12 -3.02 2.16
CA PRO A 200 -18.33 -1.80 2.24
C PRO A 200 -18.45 -1.14 3.61
N ILE A 201 -17.36 -0.52 4.05
CA ILE A 201 -17.28 0.34 5.24
C ILE A 201 -17.23 1.78 4.75
N GLU A 202 -18.12 2.64 5.25
CA GLU A 202 -18.05 4.07 5.00
C GLU A 202 -16.87 4.67 5.79
N MET A 203 -15.95 5.30 5.06
CA MET A 203 -14.75 5.91 5.61
C MET A 203 -14.86 7.43 5.54
N GLU A 204 -14.34 8.14 6.55
CA GLU A 204 -14.27 9.61 6.53
C GLU A 204 -13.33 10.12 5.43
N LEU A 205 -12.30 9.34 5.09
CA LEU A 205 -11.38 9.64 4.00
C LEU A 205 -11.99 9.26 2.65
N ILE A 206 -12.13 10.24 1.76
CA ILE A 206 -12.58 10.03 0.39
C ILE A 206 -11.40 9.51 -0.45
N SER A 207 -11.45 8.24 -0.84
CA SER A 207 -10.42 7.56 -1.62
C SER A 207 -11.05 6.67 -2.72
N PRO A 208 -10.41 6.47 -3.89
CA PRO A 208 -10.83 5.49 -4.89
C PRO A 208 -10.82 4.05 -4.36
N GLU A 209 -9.85 3.71 -3.49
CA GLU A 209 -9.82 2.44 -2.79
C GLU A 209 -10.69 2.45 -1.54
N ARG A 210 -11.61 1.47 -1.47
CA ARG A 210 -12.58 1.33 -0.41
C ARG A 210 -12.15 0.28 0.62
N GLN A 211 -12.74 0.37 1.80
CA GLN A 211 -12.53 -0.58 2.89
C GLN A 211 -13.75 -1.48 3.04
N PHE A 212 -13.51 -2.74 3.41
CA PHE A 212 -14.56 -3.74 3.51
C PHE A 212 -14.47 -4.55 4.79
N GLN A 213 -15.63 -4.99 5.25
CA GLN A 213 -15.78 -6.09 6.18
C GLN A 213 -15.98 -7.36 5.37
N VAL A 214 -15.36 -8.46 5.79
CA VAL A 214 -15.38 -9.75 5.08
C VAL A 214 -15.89 -10.82 6.02
N PHE A 215 -16.75 -11.68 5.50
CA PHE A 215 -17.30 -12.82 6.22
C PHE A 215 -16.93 -14.10 5.46
N LEU A 216 -16.43 -15.07 6.20
CA LEU A 216 -16.05 -16.39 5.73
C LEU A 216 -16.99 -17.38 6.43
N ASP A 217 -18.02 -17.85 5.72
CA ASP A 217 -18.96 -18.84 6.25
C ASP A 217 -18.70 -20.20 5.63
N ASP A 218 -17.89 -21.00 6.33
CA ASP A 218 -17.49 -22.36 5.93
C ASP A 218 -17.03 -22.45 4.46
N VAL A 219 -16.18 -21.51 4.05
CA VAL A 219 -15.61 -21.42 2.70
C VAL A 219 -14.74 -22.63 2.42
N ARG A 220 -15.15 -23.46 1.45
CA ARG A 220 -14.40 -24.64 1.02
C ARG A 220 -13.32 -24.26 0.02
N LEU A 221 -12.08 -24.67 0.31
CA LEU A 221 -10.91 -24.41 -0.52
C LEU A 221 -10.14 -25.71 -0.78
N PRO A 222 -9.52 -25.84 -1.97
CA PRO A 222 -8.67 -26.98 -2.28
C PRO A 222 -7.40 -26.99 -1.41
N ALA A 223 -6.71 -28.13 -1.38
CA ALA A 223 -5.49 -28.32 -0.59
C ALA A 223 -4.38 -27.29 -0.90
N ASP A 224 -4.27 -26.89 -2.17
CA ASP A 224 -3.29 -25.94 -2.70
C ASP A 224 -3.61 -24.47 -2.39
N ALA A 225 -4.73 -24.19 -1.72
CA ALA A 225 -5.04 -22.84 -1.24
C ALA A 225 -4.14 -22.41 -0.08
N LEU A 226 -3.57 -23.34 0.68
CA LEU A 226 -2.58 -23.04 1.72
C LEU A 226 -1.29 -22.54 1.08
N VAL A 227 -0.85 -21.33 1.41
CA VAL A 227 0.40 -20.78 0.87
C VAL A 227 1.60 -21.47 1.50
N GLY A 228 2.39 -22.13 0.67
CA GLY A 228 3.56 -22.87 1.12
C GLY A 228 3.23 -23.95 2.15
N ALA A 229 4.05 -24.02 3.20
CA ALA A 229 3.88 -24.98 4.29
C ALA A 229 3.26 -24.33 5.54
N GLN A 230 2.52 -25.14 6.30
CA GLN A 230 1.78 -24.72 7.50
C GLN A 230 2.68 -24.14 8.62
N ASP A 231 3.97 -24.49 8.62
CA ASP A 231 4.97 -24.02 9.58
C ASP A 231 5.63 -22.68 9.19
N ALA A 232 5.46 -22.22 7.95
CA ALA A 232 6.07 -20.99 7.45
C ALA A 232 5.23 -19.73 7.73
N ALA A 233 4.02 -19.85 8.26
CA ALA A 233 3.05 -18.76 8.34
C ALA A 233 3.53 -17.51 9.11
N ILE A 234 4.27 -17.69 10.20
CA ILE A 234 4.82 -16.55 10.95
C ILE A 234 5.86 -15.80 10.10
N ALA A 235 6.75 -16.54 9.42
CA ALA A 235 7.74 -15.95 8.51
C ALA A 235 7.08 -15.26 7.30
N GLN A 236 6.01 -15.86 6.77
CA GLN A 236 5.18 -15.27 5.71
C GLN A 236 4.55 -13.94 6.17
N LEU A 237 3.97 -13.91 7.37
CA LEU A 237 3.41 -12.69 7.95
C LEU A 237 4.48 -11.61 8.12
N PHE A 238 5.66 -11.93 8.64
CA PHE A 238 6.74 -10.95 8.75
C PHE A 238 7.21 -10.45 7.37
N ALA A 239 7.30 -11.33 6.39
CA ALA A 239 7.71 -10.94 5.04
C ALA A 239 6.68 -10.03 4.35
N GLY A 240 5.38 -10.22 4.61
CA GLY A 240 4.32 -9.34 4.12
C GLY A 240 4.17 -8.05 4.92
N LEU A 241 4.34 -8.11 6.24
CA LEU A 241 4.15 -6.93 7.10
C LEU A 241 5.35 -5.98 7.08
N ASN A 242 6.58 -6.45 6.83
CA ASN A 242 7.75 -5.58 6.72
C ASN A 242 7.60 -4.49 5.63
N PRO A 243 7.17 -4.84 4.40
CA PRO A 243 6.82 -3.85 3.38
C PRO A 243 5.78 -2.84 3.86
N SER A 244 4.67 -3.28 4.47
CA SER A 244 3.64 -2.37 4.99
C SER A 244 4.14 -1.46 6.11
N ALA A 245 5.00 -1.95 7.01
CA ALA A 245 5.55 -1.18 8.10
C ALA A 245 6.59 -0.15 7.64
N SER A 246 7.42 -0.50 6.65
CA SER A 246 8.33 0.46 5.98
C SER A 246 7.58 1.57 5.25
N TRP A 247 6.32 1.31 4.88
CA TRP A 247 5.41 2.29 4.32
C TRP A 247 4.67 3.13 5.36
N GLU A 248 4.59 2.76 6.65
CA GLU A 248 3.81 3.52 7.65
C GLU A 248 4.66 4.52 8.47
N ARG A 249 6.01 4.43 8.46
CA ARG A 249 6.91 5.35 9.17
C ARG A 249 8.23 5.56 8.40
N PRO A 250 8.82 6.77 8.36
CA PRO A 250 8.29 7.95 7.68
C PRO A 250 8.11 7.61 6.19
N ALA A 251 6.86 7.41 5.81
CA ALA A 251 6.42 6.76 4.59
C ALA A 251 6.84 7.46 3.29
N PRO A 252 7.23 6.76 2.21
CA PRO A 252 7.33 7.38 0.89
C PRO A 252 6.00 8.02 0.42
N SER A 253 4.82 7.59 0.89
CA SER A 253 3.57 8.37 0.72
C SER A 253 3.54 9.67 1.51
N ALA A 254 4.07 9.68 2.73
CA ALA A 254 4.14 10.89 3.54
C ALA A 254 5.20 11.85 2.99
N TRP A 255 6.35 11.35 2.51
CA TRP A 255 7.37 12.14 1.84
C TRP A 255 6.86 12.67 0.50
N GLY A 256 6.29 11.81 -0.36
CA GLY A 256 5.65 12.19 -1.61
C GLY A 256 4.52 13.20 -1.38
N GLY A 257 3.59 12.91 -0.46
CA GLY A 257 2.53 13.83 -0.05
C GLY A 257 3.06 15.16 0.49
N SER A 258 4.20 15.16 1.20
CA SER A 258 4.86 16.40 1.64
C SER A 258 5.46 17.18 0.47
N ARG A 259 6.03 16.49 -0.54
CA ARG A 259 6.52 17.13 -1.77
C ARG A 259 5.36 17.72 -2.58
N TRP A 260 4.20 17.07 -2.59
CA TRP A 260 2.97 17.64 -3.16
C TRP A 260 2.46 18.86 -2.36
N ALA A 261 2.49 18.80 -1.03
CA ALA A 261 1.98 19.87 -0.16
C ALA A 261 2.86 21.15 -0.15
N ARG A 262 4.17 21.04 -0.46
CA ARG A 262 5.11 22.18 -0.43
C ARG A 262 4.82 23.26 -1.50
N PRO A 263 4.60 22.94 -2.78
CA PRO A 263 4.25 23.94 -3.79
C PRO A 263 2.87 24.57 -3.57
N SER A 264 1.89 23.80 -3.09
CA SER A 264 0.49 24.25 -2.92
C SER A 264 0.33 25.24 -1.76
N THR A 265 1.09 25.07 -0.68
CA THR A 265 1.12 25.99 0.48
C THR A 265 1.80 27.32 0.17
N THR A 266 2.74 27.35 -0.78
CA THR A 266 3.53 28.54 -1.10
C THR A 266 2.88 29.41 -2.19
N SER A 267 2.19 28.79 -3.16
CA SER A 267 1.59 29.49 -4.32
C SER A 267 0.19 30.06 -4.08
N ARG A 268 -0.56 29.59 -3.06
CA ARG A 268 -1.94 30.04 -2.76
C ARG A 268 -2.09 30.95 -1.53
N ARG A 269 -1.04 31.66 -1.09
CA ARG A 269 -1.24 32.86 -0.25
C ARG A 269 -1.52 34.07 -1.14
N VAL A 270 -2.76 34.18 -1.63
CA VAL A 270 -3.29 35.50 -2.00
C VAL A 270 -3.42 36.28 -0.70
N ARG A 271 -2.48 37.21 -0.43
CA ARG A 271 -2.66 38.22 0.61
C ARG A 271 -3.83 39.11 0.19
N CYS A 272 -5.02 38.83 0.72
CA CYS A 272 -6.13 39.77 0.63
C CYS A 272 -5.86 40.96 1.56
N GLY A 273 -5.50 42.10 0.97
CA GLY A 273 -5.65 43.44 1.52
C GLY A 273 -4.44 44.04 2.25
N PRO A 274 -4.24 45.38 2.16
CA PRO A 274 -3.20 46.07 2.94
C PRO A 274 -3.54 46.00 4.44
N PRO A 275 -2.52 46.06 5.32
CA PRO A 275 -2.74 45.89 6.75
C PRO A 275 -3.65 46.98 7.29
N ARG A 276 -4.80 46.58 7.87
CA ARG A 276 -5.62 47.48 8.69
C ARG A 276 -4.76 47.95 9.86
N SER A 277 -4.48 49.24 9.90
CA SER A 277 -3.86 49.91 11.03
C SER A 277 -4.76 49.77 12.27
N ALA A 278 -4.41 48.86 13.17
CA ALA A 278 -4.98 48.86 14.52
C ALA A 278 -4.30 49.96 15.32
N ARG A 279 -5.02 51.06 15.55
CA ARG A 279 -4.64 52.08 16.54
C ARG A 279 -4.70 51.45 17.93
N ILE A 280 -3.55 51.29 18.57
CA ILE A 280 -3.47 51.14 20.03
C ILE A 280 -3.01 52.50 20.59
N ARG A 281 -3.83 53.05 21.50
CA ARG A 281 -3.55 54.29 22.22
C ARG A 281 -2.44 54.07 23.24
N GLY A 282 -1.56 55.07 23.33
CA GLY A 282 -0.69 55.30 24.48
C GLY A 282 0.63 54.53 24.39
N TRP A 283 1.71 55.28 24.22
CA TRP A 283 2.89 55.35 25.08
C TRP A 283 3.93 56.18 24.30
N ARG A 284 4.27 57.36 24.84
CA ARG A 284 5.29 58.25 24.27
C ARG A 284 6.66 57.73 24.67
N ILE A 285 7.48 57.30 23.72
CA ILE A 285 8.94 57.25 23.88
C ILE A 285 9.58 57.83 22.62
N ARG A 286 10.45 58.83 22.82
CA ARG A 286 11.16 59.61 21.79
C ARG A 286 12.12 58.72 20.98
N TRP A 287 12.12 58.89 19.66
CA TRP A 287 13.20 58.45 18.78
C TRP A 287 14.27 59.55 18.68
N ARG A 288 15.53 59.20 18.94
CA ARG A 288 16.71 59.91 18.41
C ARG A 288 17.29 59.09 17.27
N SER A 289 17.55 59.78 16.18
CA SER A 289 18.15 59.31 14.92
C SER A 289 19.61 58.89 15.07
N ALA A 290 20.01 57.79 14.43
CA ALA A 290 21.37 57.57 13.95
C ALA A 290 21.37 56.60 12.76
N THR A 291 21.65 57.17 11.58
CA THR A 291 22.14 56.49 10.38
C THR A 291 23.51 55.87 10.64
N LEU A 292 23.80 54.66 10.11
CA LEU A 292 25.02 54.42 9.33
C LEU A 292 24.98 53.09 8.55
N ARG A 293 25.53 53.15 7.33
CA ARG A 293 25.74 52.10 6.33
C ARG A 293 26.81 51.10 6.76
N LEU A 294 26.82 49.90 6.17
CA LEU A 294 28.05 49.10 5.97
C LEU A 294 28.01 48.32 4.63
N ASN A 295 29.15 48.38 3.95
CA ASN A 295 29.48 47.84 2.62
C ASN A 295 29.79 46.33 2.65
N TRP A 296 29.71 45.71 1.48
CA TRP A 296 30.12 44.33 1.19
C TRP A 296 31.57 44.27 0.69
N PRO A 297 32.40 43.30 1.10
CA PRO A 297 33.67 43.01 0.44
C PRO A 297 33.55 41.79 -0.51
N SER A 298 34.25 41.89 -1.63
CA SER A 298 34.58 40.81 -2.57
C SER A 298 35.50 39.76 -1.95
#